data_AF-A0A2J7W5X7-F1
#
_entry.id   AF-A0A2J7W5X7-F1
#
_cell.length_a   1.000
_cell.length_b   1.000
_cell.length_c   1.000
_cell.angle_alpha   90.00
_cell.angle_beta   90.00
_cell.angle_gamma   90.00
#
_symmetry.space_group_name_H-M   'P 1'
#
loop_
_entity.id
_entity.type
_entity.pdbx_description
1 polymer ?
#
loop_
_entity_poly.entity_id
_entity_poly.type
_entity_poly.pdbx_seq_one_letter_code
_entity_poly.pdbx_strand_id
1 'polypeptide(L)'
;MQLSEIKEYQDQLVQQLEESGLTVSFGDDLSVLLKTYEAATGTGYVQLPFVLDDPKDANPYNFWVCFDDGTAPVALSGFRTMQNDPTVRRVGEAYEQGALYRCKQKEGWLPDTGPKLDAHALFGYIGAGWVHPRYRGHNLAGFIARITQAEALLRTRGTLAMSTAMTAEALYLSGMNLRASGLHHLHVELVLDGYLGIAEHDMRLYLSHSTGTELMSFYERELAMLRNDETIPWLHGHDKTHAAAVLAGAESALPDACAPASGMAALA
;
A
#
# COMPACT_ATOMS: atom_id res chain seq x y z
N MET A 1 10.88 4.79 -13.72
CA MET A 1 11.35 3.47 -13.22
C MET A 1 10.81 2.31 -14.05
N GLN A 2 11.66 1.37 -14.44
CA GLN A 2 11.30 0.09 -15.08
C GLN A 2 11.06 -1.01 -14.04
N LEU A 3 10.38 -2.11 -14.42
CA LEU A 3 10.14 -3.24 -13.50
C LEU A 3 11.43 -3.88 -12.95
N SER A 4 12.50 -3.88 -13.74
CA SER A 4 13.82 -4.36 -13.30
C SER A 4 14.39 -3.51 -12.17
N GLU A 5 14.16 -2.19 -12.20
CA GLU A 5 14.61 -1.27 -11.16
C GLU A 5 13.76 -1.44 -9.89
N ILE A 6 12.46 -1.72 -10.02
CA ILE A 6 11.61 -2.06 -8.86
C ILE A 6 12.11 -3.33 -8.16
N LYS A 7 12.53 -4.34 -8.94
CA LYS A 7 13.12 -5.56 -8.39
C LYS A 7 14.42 -5.27 -7.66
N GLU A 8 15.31 -4.47 -8.26
CA GLU A 8 16.55 -4.04 -7.61
C GLU A 8 16.28 -3.31 -6.29
N TYR A 9 15.33 -2.37 -6.29
CA TYR A 9 14.92 -1.65 -5.10
C TYR A 9 14.42 -2.58 -3.99
N GLN A 10 13.52 -3.52 -4.32
CA GLN A 10 13.04 -4.51 -3.37
C GLN A 10 14.18 -5.37 -2.82
N ASP A 11 15.10 -5.82 -3.69
CA ASP A 11 16.24 -6.65 -3.30
C ASP A 11 17.17 -5.93 -2.33
N GLN A 12 17.44 -4.64 -2.55
CA GLN A 12 18.27 -3.86 -1.63
C GLN A 12 17.60 -3.69 -0.25
N LEU A 13 16.28 -3.48 -0.20
CA LEU A 13 15.56 -3.43 1.08
C LEU A 13 15.55 -4.78 1.81
N VAL A 14 15.37 -5.88 1.06
CA VAL A 14 15.42 -7.23 1.62
C VAL A 14 16.81 -7.52 2.16
N GLN A 15 17.87 -7.20 1.40
CA GLN A 15 19.25 -7.40 1.82
C GLN A 15 19.56 -6.63 3.12
N GLN A 16 19.13 -5.36 3.25
CA GLN A 16 19.31 -4.60 4.50
C GLN A 16 18.65 -5.27 5.71
N LEU A 17 17.47 -5.88 5.52
CA LEU A 17 16.79 -6.62 6.59
C LEU A 17 17.54 -7.92 6.92
N GLU A 18 18.02 -8.65 5.91
CA GLU A 18 18.81 -9.88 6.09
C GLU A 18 20.13 -9.64 6.79
N GLU A 19 20.84 -8.56 6.44
CA GLU A 19 22.06 -8.12 7.13
C GLU A 19 21.80 -7.72 8.59
N SER A 20 20.57 -7.29 8.92
CA SER A 20 20.14 -7.02 10.29
C SER A 20 19.73 -8.28 11.08
N GLY A 21 19.78 -9.45 10.44
CA GLY A 21 19.44 -10.75 11.04
C GLY A 21 17.97 -11.16 10.88
N LEU A 22 17.19 -10.49 10.02
CA LEU A 22 15.80 -10.85 9.73
C LEU A 22 15.68 -11.60 8.40
N THR A 23 14.84 -12.63 8.36
CA THR A 23 14.50 -13.32 7.10
C THR A 23 13.25 -12.69 6.50
N VAL A 24 13.24 -12.43 5.19
CA VAL A 24 12.04 -11.96 4.47
C VAL A 24 11.45 -13.11 3.65
N SER A 25 10.14 -13.31 3.79
CA SER A 25 9.41 -14.35 3.06
C SER A 25 8.16 -13.80 2.40
N PHE A 26 7.82 -14.39 1.26
CA PHE A 26 6.61 -14.08 0.49
C PHE A 26 5.76 -15.35 0.41
N GLY A 27 4.45 -15.20 0.51
CA GLY A 27 3.52 -16.33 0.36
C GLY A 27 2.25 -15.95 -0.36
N ASP A 28 1.66 -16.91 -1.06
CA ASP A 28 0.46 -16.69 -1.88
C ASP A 28 -0.80 -17.21 -1.19
N ASP A 29 -0.64 -18.09 -0.19
CA ASP A 29 -1.75 -18.63 0.59
C ASP A 29 -2.15 -17.64 1.70
N LEU A 30 -3.21 -16.87 1.43
CA LEU A 30 -3.76 -15.91 2.39
C LEU A 30 -4.37 -16.58 3.64
N SER A 31 -4.69 -17.88 3.61
CA SER A 31 -5.12 -18.61 4.81
C SER A 31 -3.97 -18.79 5.80
N VAL A 32 -2.73 -18.90 5.32
CA VAL A 32 -1.53 -18.91 6.16
C VAL A 32 -1.33 -17.56 6.81
N LEU A 33 -1.46 -16.47 6.04
CA LEU A 33 -1.42 -15.10 6.59
C LEU A 33 -2.40 -14.94 7.76
N LEU A 34 -3.66 -15.35 7.57
CA LEU A 34 -4.70 -15.23 8.60
C LEU A 34 -4.33 -15.99 9.87
N LYS A 35 -3.88 -17.25 9.75
CA LYS A 35 -3.44 -18.07 10.90
C LYS A 35 -2.24 -17.45 11.61
N THR A 36 -1.26 -16.95 10.84
CA THR A 36 -0.08 -16.29 11.40
C THR A 36 -0.47 -15.02 12.15
N TYR A 37 -1.37 -14.21 11.57
CA TYR A 37 -1.84 -12.98 12.20
C TYR A 37 -2.66 -13.26 13.47
N GLU A 38 -3.55 -14.26 13.43
CA GLU A 38 -4.32 -14.71 14.59
C GLU A 38 -3.39 -15.16 15.72
N ALA A 39 -2.41 -16.02 15.42
CA ALA A 39 -1.42 -16.48 16.38
C ALA A 39 -0.58 -15.32 16.96
N ALA A 40 -0.21 -14.34 16.13
CA ALA A 40 0.63 -13.21 16.51
C ALA A 40 -0.10 -12.16 17.35
N THR A 41 -1.39 -11.93 17.10
CA THR A 41 -2.15 -10.85 17.74
C THR A 41 -3.12 -11.31 18.83
N GLY A 42 -3.50 -12.59 18.84
CA GLY A 42 -4.53 -13.12 19.74
C GLY A 42 -5.94 -12.55 19.50
N THR A 43 -6.10 -11.62 18.55
CA THR A 43 -7.39 -10.98 18.23
C THR A 43 -7.99 -11.51 16.93
N GLY A 44 -7.14 -12.01 16.00
CA GLY A 44 -7.56 -12.32 14.64
C GLY A 44 -7.99 -11.08 13.82
N TYR A 45 -7.90 -9.86 14.39
CA TYR A 45 -8.37 -8.65 13.74
C TYR A 45 -7.36 -8.15 12.72
N VAL A 46 -7.59 -8.50 11.46
CA VAL A 46 -6.81 -8.06 10.33
C VAL A 46 -7.47 -6.81 9.73
N GLN A 47 -6.72 -5.71 9.58
CA GLN A 47 -7.20 -4.53 8.84
C GLN A 47 -7.65 -4.97 7.44
N LEU A 48 -8.96 -4.91 7.24
CA LEU A 48 -9.74 -5.57 6.19
C LEU A 48 -9.27 -5.30 4.77
N PRO A 49 -9.31 -6.28 3.85
CA PRO A 49 -9.97 -7.57 3.99
C PRO A 49 -9.09 -8.73 3.51
N PHE A 50 -8.65 -9.52 4.49
CA PHE A 50 -8.35 -10.92 4.26
C PHE A 50 -9.56 -11.82 4.60
N VAL A 51 -10.73 -11.24 4.89
CA VAL A 51 -11.98 -12.00 4.95
C VAL A 51 -12.43 -12.26 3.51
N LEU A 52 -11.82 -13.27 2.91
CA LEU A 52 -12.24 -13.82 1.63
C LEU A 52 -13.53 -14.60 1.85
N ASP A 53 -14.56 -14.37 1.03
CA ASP A 53 -15.76 -15.21 1.00
C ASP A 53 -15.38 -16.68 0.68
N ASP A 54 -14.30 -16.89 -0.09
CA ASP A 54 -13.58 -18.16 -0.22
C ASP A 54 -12.05 -17.91 -0.24
N PRO A 55 -11.29 -18.29 0.80
CA PRO A 55 -9.84 -18.12 0.82
C PRO A 55 -9.08 -18.94 -0.24
N LYS A 56 -9.79 -19.80 -0.99
CA LYS A 56 -9.27 -20.58 -2.11
C LYS A 56 -9.44 -19.91 -3.46
N ASP A 57 -10.07 -18.73 -3.53
CA ASP A 57 -10.21 -17.98 -4.78
C ASP A 57 -8.82 -17.44 -5.18
N ALA A 58 -8.14 -18.24 -5.99
CA ALA A 58 -6.73 -18.07 -6.31
C ALA A 58 -6.54 -16.93 -7.31
N ASN A 59 -6.35 -15.71 -6.79
CA ASN A 59 -5.85 -14.60 -7.57
C ASN A 59 -4.32 -14.55 -7.46
N PRO A 60 -3.58 -14.71 -8.58
CA PRO A 60 -2.10 -14.77 -8.56
C PRO A 60 -1.43 -13.47 -8.12
N TYR A 61 -2.19 -12.36 -8.05
CA TYR A 61 -1.69 -11.06 -7.60
C TYR A 61 -1.91 -10.82 -6.10
N ASN A 62 -2.59 -11.74 -5.41
CA ASN A 62 -2.72 -11.70 -3.96
C ASN A 62 -1.53 -12.40 -3.30
N PHE A 63 -1.00 -11.81 -2.23
CA PHE A 63 0.15 -12.37 -1.51
C PHE A 63 0.27 -11.75 -0.12
N TRP A 64 1.22 -12.26 0.66
CA TRP A 64 1.67 -11.70 1.91
C TRP A 64 3.19 -11.67 2.01
N VAL A 65 3.68 -10.80 2.88
CA VAL A 65 5.09 -10.64 3.22
C VAL A 65 5.24 -10.81 4.73
N CYS A 66 6.22 -11.58 5.17
CA CYS A 66 6.57 -11.74 6.57
C CYS A 66 8.06 -11.54 6.80
N PHE A 67 8.39 -10.83 7.88
CA PHE A 67 9.74 -10.77 8.42
C PHE A 67 9.81 -11.67 9.65
N ASP A 68 10.87 -12.47 9.77
CA ASP A 68 11.08 -13.44 10.86
C ASP A 68 12.49 -13.26 11.44
N ASP A 69 12.67 -13.47 12.74
CA ASP A 69 13.97 -13.36 13.44
C ASP A 69 14.74 -14.69 13.57
N GLY A 70 14.29 -15.72 12.84
CA GLY A 70 14.73 -17.11 12.93
C GLY A 70 13.92 -17.95 13.93
N THR A 71 13.05 -17.33 14.73
CA THR A 71 12.23 -18.01 15.75
C THR A 71 10.75 -17.71 15.64
N ALA A 72 10.39 -16.49 15.25
CA ALA A 72 9.00 -16.07 15.11
C ALA A 72 8.83 -14.90 14.13
N PRO A 73 7.61 -14.75 13.56
CA PRO A 73 7.22 -13.56 12.82
C PRO A 73 7.36 -12.28 13.66
N VAL A 74 8.05 -11.28 13.11
CA VAL A 74 8.24 -9.95 13.74
C VAL A 74 7.52 -8.82 12.99
N ALA A 75 7.21 -9.01 11.72
CA ALA A 75 6.33 -8.14 10.95
C ALA A 75 5.59 -8.93 9.88
N LEU A 76 4.36 -8.50 9.60
CA LEU A 76 3.46 -9.17 8.65
C LEU A 76 2.66 -8.12 7.88
N SER A 77 2.43 -8.36 6.60
CA SER A 77 1.61 -7.52 5.73
C SER A 77 1.01 -8.40 4.65
N GLY A 78 -0.17 -8.03 4.18
CA GLY A 78 -0.82 -8.69 3.06
C GLY A 78 -1.22 -7.69 2.00
N PHE A 79 -1.30 -8.17 0.76
CA PHE A 79 -1.82 -7.43 -0.37
C PHE A 79 -2.92 -8.20 -1.09
N ARG A 80 -4.02 -7.50 -1.40
CA ARG A 80 -5.12 -8.04 -2.18
C ARG A 80 -5.40 -7.14 -3.36
N THR A 81 -5.62 -7.75 -4.52
CA THR A 81 -6.09 -7.05 -5.71
C THR A 81 -7.59 -7.25 -5.92
N MET A 82 -8.21 -6.26 -6.53
CA MET A 82 -9.60 -6.19 -6.91
C MET A 82 -9.69 -5.61 -8.32
N GLN A 83 -10.72 -5.99 -9.06
CA GLN A 83 -11.00 -5.43 -10.37
C GLN A 83 -12.24 -4.56 -10.31
N ASN A 84 -12.16 -3.37 -10.91
CA ASN A 84 -13.31 -2.51 -11.01
C ASN A 84 -14.34 -3.07 -12.02
N ASP A 85 -15.60 -2.73 -11.82
CA ASP A 85 -16.69 -3.12 -12.70
C ASP A 85 -16.56 -2.42 -14.07
N PRO A 86 -17.42 -2.76 -15.07
CA PRO A 86 -17.40 -2.11 -16.39
C PRO A 86 -17.75 -0.61 -16.37
N THR A 87 -18.13 -0.07 -15.22
CA THR A 87 -18.49 1.34 -15.04
C THR A 87 -17.43 2.08 -14.24
N VAL A 88 -17.23 3.35 -14.56
CA VAL A 88 -16.43 4.25 -13.72
C VAL A 88 -17.15 4.42 -12.37
N ARG A 89 -16.45 4.14 -11.27
CA ARG A 89 -16.94 4.38 -9.91
C ARG A 89 -15.82 4.88 -9.01
N ARG A 90 -16.17 5.38 -7.83
CA ARG A 90 -15.18 5.71 -6.80
C ARG A 90 -14.85 4.48 -5.96
N VAL A 91 -13.66 4.49 -5.35
CA VAL A 91 -13.23 3.44 -4.43
C VAL A 91 -14.20 3.30 -3.24
N GLY A 92 -14.71 4.40 -2.68
CA GLY A 92 -15.70 4.35 -1.59
C GLY A 92 -16.96 3.58 -1.98
N GLU A 93 -17.47 3.79 -3.19
CA GLU A 93 -18.62 3.05 -3.73
C GLU A 93 -18.30 1.56 -3.90
N ALA A 94 -17.10 1.23 -4.41
CA ALA A 94 -16.67 -0.17 -4.53
C ALA A 94 -16.63 -0.87 -3.16
N TYR A 95 -16.17 -0.19 -2.12
CA TYR A 95 -16.15 -0.72 -0.76
C TYR A 95 -17.54 -0.86 -0.15
N GLU A 96 -18.43 0.11 -0.35
CA GLU A 96 -19.84 0.00 0.07
C GLU A 96 -20.53 -1.22 -0.55
N GLN A 97 -20.20 -1.54 -1.81
CA GLN A 97 -20.71 -2.70 -2.54
C GLN A 97 -20.02 -4.03 -2.16
N GLY A 98 -19.14 -4.01 -1.16
CA GLY A 98 -18.50 -5.20 -0.63
C GLY A 98 -17.31 -5.71 -1.45
N ALA A 99 -16.62 -4.83 -2.20
CA ALA A 99 -15.36 -5.20 -2.88
C ALA A 99 -14.32 -5.76 -1.88
N LEU A 100 -14.39 -5.31 -0.63
CA LEU A 100 -13.57 -5.81 0.46
C LEU A 100 -14.09 -7.16 1.01
N TYR A 101 -15.33 -7.18 1.49
CA TYR A 101 -16.02 -8.34 2.06
C TYR A 101 -17.52 -8.03 2.13
N ARG A 102 -18.36 -9.05 2.35
CA ARG A 102 -19.80 -8.87 2.52
C ARG A 102 -20.18 -8.76 3.99
N CYS A 103 -20.68 -7.59 4.39
CA CYS A 103 -21.25 -7.39 5.72
C CYS A 103 -22.76 -7.73 5.75
N LYS A 104 -23.25 -8.25 6.87
CA LYS A 104 -24.69 -8.55 7.09
C LYS A 104 -25.51 -7.29 7.43
N GLN A 105 -24.85 -6.22 7.84
CA GLN A 105 -25.45 -4.96 8.23
C GLN A 105 -24.91 -3.83 7.36
N LYS A 106 -25.65 -2.73 7.24
CA LYS A 106 -25.18 -1.56 6.50
C LYS A 106 -24.00 -0.93 7.25
N GLU A 107 -22.89 -0.76 6.55
CA GLU A 107 -21.69 -0.12 7.07
C GLU A 107 -21.66 1.38 6.72
N GLY A 108 -20.85 2.14 7.44
CA GLY A 108 -20.69 3.59 7.29
C GLY A 108 -19.82 4.03 6.10
N TRP A 109 -19.70 3.22 5.05
CA TRP A 109 -18.91 3.58 3.86
C TRP A 109 -19.44 4.85 3.21
N LEU A 110 -18.52 5.72 2.77
CA LEU A 110 -18.83 6.97 2.09
C LEU A 110 -18.64 6.79 0.58
N PRO A 111 -19.71 6.55 -0.20
CA PRO A 111 -19.59 6.16 -1.62
C PRO A 111 -18.91 7.21 -2.51
N ASP A 112 -19.07 8.49 -2.17
CA ASP A 112 -18.56 9.61 -2.97
C ASP A 112 -17.07 9.95 -2.70
N THR A 113 -16.36 9.11 -1.95
CA THR A 113 -14.97 9.35 -1.50
C THR A 113 -13.95 8.41 -2.15
N GLY A 114 -12.68 8.78 -2.09
CA GLY A 114 -11.57 8.07 -2.68
C GLY A 114 -11.44 8.30 -4.20
N PRO A 115 -10.38 7.75 -4.81
CA PRO A 115 -10.07 8.02 -6.21
C PRO A 115 -11.11 7.39 -7.13
N LYS A 116 -11.25 7.99 -8.32
CA LYS A 116 -12.04 7.39 -9.40
C LYS A 116 -11.26 6.20 -9.99
N LEU A 117 -11.97 5.09 -10.18
CA LEU A 117 -11.48 3.92 -10.88
C LEU A 117 -12.14 3.88 -12.25
N ASP A 118 -11.31 3.78 -13.30
CA ASP A 118 -11.80 3.54 -14.64
C ASP A 118 -12.44 2.15 -14.74
N ALA A 119 -13.25 1.94 -15.79
CA ALA A 119 -13.82 0.64 -16.08
C ALA A 119 -12.72 -0.43 -16.13
N HIS A 120 -12.92 -1.55 -15.45
CA HIS A 120 -11.96 -2.67 -15.39
C HIS A 120 -10.59 -2.36 -14.78
N ALA A 121 -10.41 -1.21 -14.13
CA ALA A 121 -9.15 -0.86 -13.46
C ALA A 121 -8.77 -1.91 -12.41
N LEU A 122 -7.53 -2.38 -12.45
CA LEU A 122 -6.96 -3.25 -11.42
C LEU A 122 -6.46 -2.38 -10.27
N PHE A 123 -6.99 -2.56 -9.08
CA PHE A 123 -6.58 -1.81 -7.89
C PHE A 123 -6.29 -2.75 -6.74
N GLY A 124 -5.45 -2.29 -5.82
CA GLY A 124 -4.92 -3.11 -4.75
C GLY A 124 -5.10 -2.46 -3.39
N TYR A 125 -5.09 -3.30 -2.37
CA TYR A 125 -5.23 -2.91 -0.98
C TYR A 125 -4.16 -3.60 -0.15
N ILE A 126 -3.40 -2.80 0.60
CA ILE A 126 -2.48 -3.29 1.63
C ILE A 126 -3.22 -3.40 2.97
N GLY A 127 -3.24 -4.61 3.52
CA GLY A 127 -3.90 -4.96 4.76
C GLY A 127 -3.02 -5.82 5.65
N ALA A 128 -3.57 -6.32 6.76
CA ALA A 128 -2.86 -7.18 7.71
C ALA A 128 -1.51 -6.64 8.22
N GLY A 129 -1.33 -5.32 8.20
CA GLY A 129 -0.12 -4.68 8.68
C GLY A 129 0.05 -4.87 10.19
N TRP A 130 1.05 -5.64 10.60
CA TRP A 130 1.39 -5.87 12.00
C TRP A 130 2.90 -5.87 12.19
N VAL A 131 3.34 -5.33 13.33
CA VAL A 131 4.72 -5.38 13.79
C VAL A 131 4.72 -5.76 15.26
N HIS A 132 5.53 -6.77 15.59
CA HIS A 132 5.68 -7.27 16.94
C HIS A 132 6.11 -6.14 17.90
N PRO A 133 5.48 -6.01 19.09
CA PRO A 133 5.75 -4.89 20.00
C PRO A 133 7.22 -4.67 20.35
N ARG A 134 8.01 -5.75 20.47
CA ARG A 134 9.46 -5.67 20.79
C ARG A 134 10.31 -5.08 19.65
N TYR A 135 9.80 -5.09 18.42
CA TYR A 135 10.50 -4.58 17.24
C TYR A 135 9.96 -3.22 16.78
N ARG A 136 9.08 -2.60 17.57
CA ARG A 136 8.66 -1.21 17.34
C ARG A 136 9.82 -0.27 17.57
N GLY A 137 9.90 0.80 16.78
CA GLY A 137 11.03 1.75 16.81
C GLY A 137 12.14 1.42 15.79
N HIS A 138 12.12 0.22 15.19
CA HIS A 138 13.04 -0.17 14.11
C HIS A 138 12.47 0.08 12.71
N ASN A 139 11.36 0.82 12.63
CA ASN A 139 10.63 1.16 11.41
C ASN A 139 10.27 -0.03 10.49
N LEU A 140 10.11 -1.25 11.03
CA LEU A 140 9.71 -2.42 10.24
C LEU A 140 8.38 -2.21 9.49
N ALA A 141 7.49 -1.39 10.04
CA ALA A 141 6.24 -1.00 9.37
C ALA A 141 6.50 -0.24 8.05
N GLY A 142 7.56 0.58 8.00
CA GLY A 142 8.00 1.29 6.79
C GLY A 142 8.62 0.39 5.75
N PHE A 143 9.45 -0.57 6.18
CA PHE A 143 10.08 -1.55 5.29
C PHE A 143 9.04 -2.50 4.68
N ILE A 144 8.18 -3.09 5.50
CA ILE A 144 7.23 -4.10 5.03
C ILE A 144 6.21 -3.52 4.05
N ALA A 145 5.79 -2.27 4.26
CA ALA A 145 4.87 -1.60 3.34
C ALA A 145 5.50 -1.38 1.95
N ARG A 146 6.75 -0.93 1.89
CA ARG A 146 7.51 -0.74 0.63
C ARG A 146 7.72 -2.05 -0.10
N ILE A 147 8.19 -3.07 0.61
CA ILE A 147 8.42 -4.40 0.03
C ILE A 147 7.10 -4.97 -0.49
N THR A 148 6.00 -4.81 0.25
CA THR A 148 4.66 -5.24 -0.19
C THR A 148 4.23 -4.50 -1.45
N GLN A 149 4.36 -3.18 -1.52
CA GLN A 149 3.93 -2.40 -2.68
C GLN A 149 4.82 -2.60 -3.91
N ALA A 150 6.14 -2.71 -3.72
CA ALA A 150 7.06 -3.08 -4.79
C ALA A 150 6.70 -4.46 -5.36
N GLU A 151 6.40 -5.44 -4.51
CA GLU A 151 5.95 -6.76 -4.93
C GLU A 151 4.62 -6.71 -5.71
N ALA A 152 3.68 -5.87 -5.27
CA ALA A 152 2.43 -5.67 -5.98
C ALA A 152 2.65 -5.12 -7.40
N LEU A 153 3.55 -4.15 -7.57
CA LEU A 153 3.91 -3.63 -8.89
C LEU A 153 4.58 -4.71 -9.76
N LEU A 154 5.45 -5.54 -9.19
CA LEU A 154 6.11 -6.64 -9.91
C LEU A 154 5.10 -7.70 -10.36
N ARG A 155 4.26 -8.19 -9.46
CA ARG A 155 3.24 -9.22 -9.74
C ARG A 155 2.22 -8.76 -10.76
N THR A 156 1.79 -7.50 -10.67
CA THR A 156 0.86 -6.89 -11.64
C THR A 156 1.54 -6.39 -12.90
N ARG A 157 2.87 -6.55 -13.05
CA ARG A 157 3.65 -6.07 -14.20
C ARG A 157 3.45 -4.57 -14.48
N GLY A 158 3.28 -3.78 -13.43
CA GLY A 158 3.05 -2.34 -13.50
C GLY A 158 1.66 -1.93 -13.98
N THR A 159 0.70 -2.86 -14.07
CA THR A 159 -0.68 -2.57 -14.51
C THR A 159 -1.61 -2.13 -13.37
N LEU A 160 -1.10 -2.06 -12.14
CA LEU A 160 -1.85 -1.59 -10.98
C LEU A 160 -2.23 -0.11 -11.15
N ALA A 161 -3.52 0.16 -11.32
CA ALA A 161 -4.04 1.51 -11.45
C ALA A 161 -3.92 2.29 -10.14
N MET A 162 -4.20 1.63 -9.01
CA MET A 162 -4.20 2.24 -7.68
C MET A 162 -3.77 1.23 -6.62
N SER A 163 -2.94 1.68 -5.68
CA SER A 163 -2.68 1.02 -4.40
C SER A 163 -3.33 1.81 -3.29
N THR A 164 -4.00 1.13 -2.36
CA THR A 164 -4.77 1.73 -1.29
C THR A 164 -4.40 1.13 0.06
N ALA A 165 -4.54 1.91 1.13
CA ALA A 165 -4.40 1.46 2.51
C ALA A 165 -5.43 2.18 3.38
N MET A 166 -6.04 1.48 4.33
CA MET A 166 -6.90 2.13 5.32
C MET A 166 -6.20 2.29 6.65
N THR A 167 -6.46 3.39 7.32
CA THR A 167 -5.97 3.62 8.67
C THR A 167 -7.10 4.11 9.56
N ALA A 168 -7.26 3.47 10.72
CA ALA A 168 -8.20 3.93 11.74
C ALA A 168 -7.80 5.30 12.28
N GLU A 169 -8.78 6.12 12.67
CA GLU A 169 -8.57 7.50 13.12
C GLU A 169 -7.45 7.66 14.15
N ALA A 170 -7.37 6.81 15.17
CA ALA A 170 -6.31 6.89 16.18
C ALA A 170 -4.89 6.76 15.60
N LEU A 171 -4.72 5.90 14.58
CA LEU A 171 -3.45 5.70 13.88
C LEU A 171 -3.19 6.81 12.83
N TYR A 172 -4.25 7.36 12.24
CA TYR A 172 -4.16 8.50 11.33
C TYR A 172 -3.72 9.76 12.09
N LEU A 173 -4.35 10.06 13.23
CA LEU A 173 -4.04 11.24 14.06
C LEU A 173 -2.64 11.18 14.70
N SER A 174 -2.11 9.98 14.99
CA SER A 174 -0.72 9.83 15.41
C SER A 174 0.28 10.02 14.25
N GLY A 175 -0.21 10.00 13.00
CA GLY A 175 0.55 9.97 11.76
C GLY A 175 1.41 8.72 11.63
N MET A 176 0.96 7.60 12.22
CA MET A 176 1.51 6.28 11.95
C MET A 176 1.16 5.79 10.53
N ASN A 177 0.07 6.29 9.95
CA ASN A 177 -0.34 5.92 8.58
C ASN A 177 0.78 6.19 7.55
N LEU A 178 1.53 7.30 7.68
CA LEU A 178 2.69 7.61 6.84
C LEU A 178 3.72 6.51 6.76
N ARG A 179 3.93 5.83 7.89
CA ARG A 179 5.03 4.88 8.04
C ARG A 179 4.55 3.49 7.74
N ALA A 180 3.39 3.12 8.26
CA ALA A 180 2.87 1.78 8.17
C ALA A 180 2.22 1.47 6.82
N SER A 181 1.74 2.47 6.08
CA SER A 181 1.09 2.22 4.78
C SER A 181 2.08 2.24 3.62
N GLY A 182 3.28 2.82 3.76
CA GLY A 182 4.19 3.09 2.63
C GLY A 182 3.63 4.09 1.60
N LEU A 183 2.34 4.45 1.73
CA LEU A 183 1.65 5.45 0.95
C LEU A 183 1.92 6.78 1.61
N HIS A 184 2.74 7.58 0.94
CA HIS A 184 2.97 8.94 1.33
C HIS A 184 1.64 9.69 1.25
N HIS A 185 1.38 10.60 2.22
CA HIS A 185 0.13 11.35 2.44
C HIS A 185 -0.41 12.18 1.26
N LEU A 186 0.05 11.97 0.03
CA LEU A 186 -0.39 12.70 -1.15
C LEU A 186 -1.90 12.77 -1.22
N HIS A 187 -2.56 11.62 -1.01
CA HIS A 187 -4.01 11.53 -1.08
C HIS A 187 -4.54 10.73 0.10
N VAL A 188 -5.18 11.42 1.05
CA VAL A 188 -5.86 10.80 2.19
C VAL A 188 -7.26 11.37 2.32
N GLU A 189 -8.26 10.49 2.32
CA GLU A 189 -9.67 10.85 2.45
C GLU A 189 -10.36 9.99 3.51
N LEU A 190 -11.32 10.56 4.24
CA LEU A 190 -12.22 9.78 5.09
C LEU A 190 -13.12 8.93 4.17
N VAL A 191 -13.11 7.60 4.34
CA VAL A 191 -13.85 6.67 3.47
C VAL A 191 -14.93 5.88 4.22
N LEU A 192 -14.86 5.88 5.55
CA LEU A 192 -15.87 5.27 6.41
C LEU A 192 -16.05 6.13 7.66
N ASP A 193 -17.29 6.45 7.99
CA ASP A 193 -17.70 7.15 9.20
C ASP A 193 -19.00 6.52 9.74
N GLY A 194 -18.85 5.63 10.72
CA GLY A 194 -19.94 4.87 11.31
C GLY A 194 -19.61 3.40 11.49
N TYR A 195 -20.63 2.56 11.48
CA TYR A 195 -20.50 1.13 11.80
C TYR A 195 -19.58 0.40 10.82
N LEU A 196 -18.67 -0.40 11.36
CA LEU A 196 -17.86 -1.36 10.61
C LEU A 196 -18.10 -2.78 11.14
N GLY A 197 -18.58 -3.66 10.28
CA GLY A 197 -19.02 -5.01 10.62
C GLY A 197 -17.97 -5.91 11.24
N ILE A 198 -16.73 -5.87 10.77
CA ILE A 198 -15.66 -6.70 11.39
C ILE A 198 -15.25 -6.19 12.77
N ALA A 199 -15.44 -4.89 13.03
CA ALA A 199 -15.06 -4.29 14.28
C ALA A 199 -16.22 -4.36 15.29
N GLU A 200 -17.45 -4.57 14.81
CA GLU A 200 -18.69 -4.57 15.60
C GLU A 200 -18.90 -3.28 16.41
N HIS A 201 -18.35 -2.16 15.94
CA HIS A 201 -18.56 -0.82 16.51
C HIS A 201 -18.37 0.27 15.45
N ASP A 202 -18.78 1.49 15.81
CA ASP A 202 -18.58 2.67 14.98
C ASP A 202 -17.12 3.11 14.99
N MET A 203 -16.58 3.40 13.81
CA MET A 203 -15.24 3.94 13.68
C MET A 203 -15.12 4.86 12.47
N ARG A 204 -13.96 5.51 12.38
CA ARG A 204 -13.58 6.35 11.25
C ARG A 204 -12.34 5.77 10.59
N LEU A 205 -12.43 5.49 9.29
CA LEU A 205 -11.31 4.99 8.50
C LEU A 205 -10.91 6.01 7.44
N TYR A 206 -9.61 6.25 7.36
CA TYR A 206 -9.00 7.11 6.35
C TYR A 206 -8.32 6.24 5.30
N LEU A 207 -8.69 6.44 4.04
CA LEU A 207 -8.08 5.80 2.88
C LEU A 207 -6.89 6.64 2.42
N SER A 208 -5.70 6.06 2.44
CA SER A 208 -4.54 6.58 1.72
C SER A 208 -4.44 5.89 0.37
N HIS A 209 -4.09 6.60 -0.70
CA HIS A 209 -3.95 5.99 -2.02
C HIS A 209 -2.82 6.59 -2.87
N SER A 210 -2.30 5.79 -3.80
CA SER A 210 -1.35 6.23 -4.82
C SER A 210 -1.51 5.39 -6.08
N THR A 211 -1.38 6.02 -7.23
CA THR A 211 -1.32 5.34 -8.52
C THR A 211 -0.05 4.49 -8.63
N GLY A 212 -0.06 3.49 -9.52
CA GLY A 212 1.17 2.73 -9.80
C GLY A 212 2.32 3.63 -10.28
N THR A 213 2.02 4.68 -11.05
CA THR A 213 3.00 5.66 -11.53
C THR A 213 3.60 6.49 -10.40
N GLU A 214 2.79 6.94 -9.43
CA GLU A 214 3.29 7.67 -8.26
C GLU A 214 4.22 6.77 -7.43
N LEU A 215 3.86 5.51 -7.20
CA LEU A 215 4.71 4.55 -6.48
C LEU A 215 6.04 4.32 -7.21
N MET A 216 6.01 4.09 -8.53
CA MET A 216 7.22 3.91 -9.33
C MET A 216 8.12 5.15 -9.29
N SER A 217 7.55 6.35 -9.42
CA SER A 217 8.29 7.61 -9.37
C SER A 217 8.94 7.84 -8.00
N PHE A 218 8.25 7.39 -6.95
CA PHE A 218 8.75 7.48 -5.60
C PHE A 218 9.90 6.50 -5.34
N TYR A 219 9.75 5.22 -5.71
CA TYR A 219 10.80 4.23 -5.55
C TYR A 219 12.02 4.50 -6.42
N GLU A 220 11.86 5.22 -7.54
CA GLU A 220 13.00 5.67 -8.35
C GLU A 220 13.93 6.58 -7.55
N ARG A 221 13.35 7.45 -6.71
CA ARG A 221 14.11 8.37 -5.86
C ARG A 221 14.78 7.64 -4.72
N GLU A 222 14.05 6.76 -4.04
CA GLU A 222 14.63 5.93 -2.97
C GLU A 222 15.76 5.05 -3.52
N LEU A 223 15.57 4.44 -4.69
CA LEU A 223 16.62 3.64 -5.33
C LEU A 223 17.84 4.48 -5.68
N ALA A 224 17.66 5.70 -6.19
CA ALA A 224 18.78 6.60 -6.46
C ALA A 224 19.58 6.93 -5.19
N MET A 225 18.90 7.15 -4.06
CA MET A 225 19.54 7.34 -2.76
C MET A 225 20.32 6.10 -2.35
N LEU A 226 19.71 4.91 -2.44
CA LEU A 226 20.38 3.65 -2.08
C LEU A 226 21.62 3.37 -2.94
N ARG A 227 21.54 3.61 -4.26
CA ARG A 227 22.69 3.48 -5.18
C ARG A 227 23.85 4.43 -4.86
N ASN A 228 23.57 5.52 -4.15
CA ASN A 228 24.57 6.49 -3.69
C ASN A 228 25.01 6.25 -2.24
N ASP A 229 24.63 5.11 -1.63
CA ASP A 229 24.84 4.82 -0.20
C ASP A 229 24.23 5.89 0.74
N GLU A 230 23.18 6.58 0.28
CA GLU A 230 22.47 7.59 1.07
C GLU A 230 21.40 6.96 1.97
N THR A 231 21.21 7.56 3.15
CA THR A 231 20.15 7.14 4.09
C THR A 231 18.80 7.66 3.62
N ILE A 232 17.83 6.76 3.42
CA ILE A 232 16.44 7.17 3.14
C ILE A 232 15.82 7.76 4.43
N PRO A 233 15.56 9.08 4.52
CA PRO A 233 15.33 9.75 5.80
C PRO A 233 14.09 9.25 6.55
N TRP A 234 13.04 8.89 5.82
CA TRP A 234 11.79 8.38 6.39
C TRP A 234 11.81 6.86 6.62
N LEU A 235 12.84 6.15 6.17
CA LEU A 235 13.10 4.76 6.57
C LEU A 235 13.88 4.67 7.89
N HIS A 236 14.67 5.70 8.23
CA HIS A 236 15.56 5.68 9.39
C HIS A 236 15.25 6.77 10.45
N GLY A 237 14.30 7.67 10.19
CA GLY A 237 13.96 8.79 11.07
C GLY A 237 12.46 9.05 11.21
N HIS A 238 12.08 9.67 12.34
CA HIS A 238 10.71 10.10 12.63
C HIS A 238 10.32 11.40 11.88
N ASP A 239 10.73 11.59 10.62
CA ASP A 239 10.72 12.91 10.00
C ASP A 239 9.63 13.10 8.92
N LYS A 240 8.49 13.64 9.36
CA LYS A 240 7.36 13.98 8.47
C LYS A 240 7.66 15.18 7.54
N THR A 241 8.64 16.01 7.88
CA THR A 241 8.99 17.24 7.15
C THR A 241 9.78 16.93 5.88
N HIS A 242 10.73 15.99 5.96
CA HIS A 242 11.54 15.59 4.80
C HIS A 242 10.73 14.80 3.75
N ALA A 243 9.77 13.97 4.17
CA ALA A 243 8.87 13.26 3.25
C ALA A 243 8.03 14.24 2.41
N ALA A 244 7.48 15.29 3.04
CA ALA A 244 6.74 16.33 2.33
C ALA A 244 7.63 17.13 1.35
N ALA A 245 8.88 17.42 1.73
CA ALA A 245 9.82 18.14 0.86
C ALA A 245 10.23 17.34 -0.37
N VAL A 246 10.44 16.01 -0.24
CA VAL A 246 10.73 15.15 -1.39
C VAL A 246 9.53 15.07 -2.33
N LEU A 247 8.31 14.96 -1.81
CA LEU A 247 7.10 14.95 -2.64
C LEU A 247 6.88 16.30 -3.35
N ALA A 248 7.10 17.42 -2.67
CA ALA A 248 7.04 18.75 -3.28
C ALA A 248 8.12 18.94 -4.39
N GLY A 249 9.30 18.34 -4.20
CA GLY A 249 10.33 18.27 -5.25
C GLY A 249 9.96 17.37 -6.43
N ALA A 250 8.92 16.54 -6.35
CA ALA A 250 8.37 15.79 -7.47
C ALA A 250 7.43 16.61 -8.32
N GLU A 251 6.59 17.42 -7.70
CA GLU A 251 5.72 18.37 -8.40
C GLU A 251 6.52 19.48 -9.09
N SER A 252 7.66 19.87 -8.52
CA SER A 252 8.62 20.83 -9.10
C SER A 252 9.45 20.26 -10.27
N ALA A 253 9.46 18.95 -10.49
CA ALA A 253 10.24 18.28 -11.54
C ALA A 253 9.39 17.95 -12.78
N LEU A 254 8.23 18.57 -12.94
CA LEU A 254 7.58 18.69 -14.25
C LEU A 254 8.39 19.70 -15.09
N PRO A 255 8.89 19.31 -16.28
CA PRO A 255 9.55 20.28 -17.14
C PRO A 255 8.52 21.25 -17.71
N ASP A 256 8.60 22.50 -17.27
CA ASP A 256 8.16 23.65 -18.07
C ASP A 256 9.10 23.77 -19.29
N ALA A 257 8.84 22.96 -20.31
CA ALA A 257 9.19 23.12 -21.73
C ALA A 257 8.87 21.76 -22.40
N CYS A 258 7.88 21.63 -23.27
CA CYS A 258 7.82 22.32 -24.55
C CYS A 258 6.38 22.17 -25.08
N ALA A 259 5.73 23.27 -25.42
CA ALA A 259 4.53 23.22 -26.24
C ALA A 259 4.84 22.46 -27.54
N PRO A 260 3.97 21.56 -28.03
CA PRO A 260 4.09 21.09 -29.40
C PRO A 260 3.91 22.32 -30.29
N ALA A 261 4.99 22.76 -30.96
CA ALA A 261 4.88 23.76 -31.99
C ALA A 261 3.97 23.22 -33.09
N SER A 262 2.78 23.81 -33.19
CA SER A 262 1.85 23.63 -34.29
C SER A 262 2.56 23.94 -35.60
N GLY A 263 2.91 22.90 -36.36
CA GLY A 263 3.50 22.99 -37.69
C GLY A 263 2.61 22.35 -38.74
N MET A 264 1.39 22.86 -38.91
CA MET A 264 0.63 22.67 -40.15
C MET A 264 0.46 24.03 -40.82
N ALA A 265 1.26 24.28 -41.86
CA ALA A 265 0.85 24.90 -43.13
C ALA A 265 2.09 25.34 -43.94
N ALA A 266 2.42 24.59 -45.00
CA ALA A 266 2.76 25.15 -46.30
C ALA A 266 2.82 24.01 -47.34
N LEU A 267 1.66 23.66 -47.87
CA LEU A 267 1.54 23.27 -49.27
C LEU A 267 1.76 24.55 -50.11
N ALA A 268 2.85 24.57 -50.86
CA ALA A 268 3.05 25.35 -52.08
C ALA A 268 4.01 24.56 -52.97
#